data_AF-A0A4Y2BST3-F1
#
_entry.id   AF-A0A4Y2BST3-F1
#
_cell.length_a   1.000
_cell.length_b   1.000
_cell.length_c   1.000
_cell.angle_alpha   90.00
_cell.angle_beta   90.00
_cell.angle_gamma   90.00
#
_symmetry.space_group_name_H-M   'P 1'
#
loop_
_entity.id
_entity.type
_entity.pdbx_description
1 polymer ?
#
loop_
_entity_poly.entity_id
_entity_poly.type
_entity_poly.pdbx_seq_one_letter_code
_entity_poly.pdbx_strand_id
1 'polypeptide(L)'
;MTVALSLIVTELNGFLKQIPGCGNCEEDDLSSWLDCEADDAGFQLMSDDEIIAQVRKPNTDGDKHDEDEVMKLRESKLLKYATPMIWNVLLMD
;
A
#
# COMPACT_ATOMS: atom_id res chain seq x y z
N MET A 1 -12.82 7.01 -19.85
CA MET A 1 -11.92 6.66 -18.73
C MET A 1 -10.72 5.82 -19.18
N THR A 2 -10.84 4.96 -20.21
CA THR A 2 -9.79 4.02 -20.65
C THR A 2 -8.50 4.64 -21.19
N VAL A 3 -8.56 5.83 -21.81
CA VAL A 3 -7.36 6.50 -22.39
C VAL A 3 -6.37 7.04 -21.36
N ALA A 4 -6.80 7.26 -20.11
CA ALA A 4 -5.92 7.77 -19.06
C ALA A 4 -5.06 6.65 -18.44
N LEU A 5 -5.63 5.45 -18.25
CA LEU A 5 -4.89 4.28 -17.74
C LEU A 5 -3.77 3.85 -18.69
N SER A 6 -4.03 3.79 -19.99
CA SER A 6 -3.01 3.40 -20.97
C SER A 6 -1.82 4.36 -21.00
N LEU A 7 -2.06 5.66 -20.81
CA LEU A 7 -0.99 6.66 -20.77
C LEU A 7 -0.12 6.52 -19.51
N ILE A 8 -0.77 6.27 -18.37
CA ILE A 8 -0.08 6.02 -17.09
C ILE A 8 0.77 4.74 -17.17
N VAL A 9 0.24 3.66 -17.76
CA VAL A 9 0.98 2.39 -17.93
C VAL A 9 2.25 2.59 -18.75
N THR A 10 2.17 3.28 -19.89
CA THR A 10 3.33 3.51 -20.75
C THR A 10 4.38 4.42 -20.10
N GLU A 11 3.95 5.48 -19.40
CA GLU A 11 4.88 6.33 -18.64
C GLU A 11 5.57 5.55 -17.52
N LEU A 12 4.83 4.78 -16.73
CA LEU A 12 5.36 3.99 -15.62
C LEU A 12 6.36 2.92 -16.11
N ASN A 13 6.03 2.23 -17.20
CA ASN A 13 6.93 1.29 -17.88
C ASN A 13 8.25 1.95 -18.28
N GLY A 14 8.18 3.16 -18.83
CA GLY A 14 9.35 3.96 -19.19
C GLY A 14 10.24 4.33 -17.98
N PHE A 15 9.63 4.56 -16.81
CA PHE A 15 10.38 4.77 -15.56
C PHE A 15 11.00 3.49 -15.02
N LEU A 16 10.28 2.38 -15.01
CA LEU A 16 10.75 1.10 -14.48
C LEU A 16 11.94 0.54 -15.28
N LYS A 17 11.93 0.71 -16.62
CA LYS A 17 13.07 0.34 -17.47
C LYS A 17 14.38 1.06 -17.15
N GLN A 18 14.32 2.19 -16.43
CA GLN A 18 15.51 2.91 -15.98
C GLN A 18 16.07 2.36 -14.65
N ILE A 19 15.31 1.55 -13.92
CA ILE A 19 15.71 0.95 -12.64
C ILE A 19 16.43 -0.38 -12.92
N PRO A 20 17.71 -0.53 -12.54
CA PRO A 20 18.42 -1.80 -12.67
C PRO A 20 17.67 -2.93 -11.95
N GLY A 21 17.49 -4.07 -12.63
CA GLY A 21 16.74 -5.22 -12.11
C GLY A 21 15.24 -5.20 -12.41
N CYS A 22 14.69 -4.11 -12.95
CA CYS A 22 13.26 -4.00 -13.27
C CYS A 22 12.92 -4.20 -14.77
N GLY A 23 13.93 -4.52 -15.60
CA GLY A 23 13.75 -4.66 -17.06
C GLY A 23 12.84 -5.83 -17.50
N ASN A 24 12.42 -6.69 -16.57
CA ASN A 24 11.58 -7.86 -16.86
C ASN A 24 10.08 -7.59 -16.63
N CYS A 25 9.71 -6.36 -16.24
CA CYS A 25 8.33 -5.95 -16.04
C CYS A 25 7.76 -5.40 -17.34
N GLU A 26 6.76 -6.06 -17.89
CA GLU A 26 6.09 -5.66 -19.13
C GLU A 26 4.84 -4.81 -18.85
N GLU A 27 4.34 -4.09 -19.85
CA GLU A 27 3.14 -3.24 -19.70
C GLU A 27 1.90 -4.02 -19.26
N ASP A 28 1.81 -5.29 -19.64
CA ASP A 28 0.72 -6.18 -19.23
C ASP A 28 0.78 -6.49 -17.72
N ASP A 29 1.98 -6.61 -17.15
CA ASP A 29 2.16 -6.81 -15.70
C ASP A 29 1.69 -5.57 -14.94
N LEU A 30 2.02 -4.38 -15.43
CA LEU A 30 1.61 -3.10 -14.87
C LEU A 30 0.12 -2.86 -14.98
N SER A 31 -0.46 -3.23 -16.13
CA SER A 31 -1.90 -3.12 -16.36
C SER A 31 -2.65 -4.05 -15.42
N SER A 32 -2.20 -5.29 -15.24
CA SER A 32 -2.79 -6.22 -14.27
C SER A 32 -2.66 -5.73 -12.84
N TRP A 33 -1.56 -5.08 -12.47
CA TRP A 33 -1.39 -4.49 -11.14
C TRP A 33 -2.33 -3.32 -10.90
N LEU A 34 -2.46 -2.41 -11.88
CA LEU A 34 -3.34 -1.24 -11.76
C LEU A 34 -4.82 -1.64 -11.79
N ASP A 35 -5.18 -2.67 -12.54
CA ASP A 35 -6.56 -3.19 -12.57
C ASP A 35 -6.95 -3.85 -11.24
N CYS A 36 -6.01 -4.44 -10.49
CA CYS A 36 -6.28 -4.96 -9.14
C CYS A 36 -6.74 -3.87 -8.16
N GLU A 37 -6.25 -2.64 -8.34
CA GLU A 37 -6.56 -1.49 -7.48
C GLU A 37 -7.71 -0.63 -8.05
N ALA A 38 -8.19 -0.89 -9.26
CA ALA A 38 -9.21 -0.08 -9.93
C ALA A 38 -10.60 -0.17 -9.27
N ASP A 39 -10.91 -1.33 -8.66
CA ASP A 39 -12.18 -1.60 -7.99
C ASP A 39 -12.04 -1.72 -6.46
N ASP A 40 -10.82 -1.64 -5.92
CA ASP A 40 -10.60 -1.55 -4.48
C ASP A 40 -10.63 -0.08 -4.05
N ALA A 41 -11.60 0.31 -3.22
CA ALA A 41 -11.65 1.66 -2.64
C ALA A 41 -10.45 1.94 -1.72
N GLY A 42 -9.59 0.94 -1.52
CA GLY A 42 -8.55 0.91 -0.51
C GLY A 42 -9.19 0.70 0.85
N PHE A 43 -8.53 -0.09 1.70
CA PHE A 43 -8.88 -0.10 3.11
C PHE A 43 -8.34 1.17 3.77
N GLN A 44 -9.12 2.26 3.71
CA GLN A 44 -8.85 3.41 4.56
C GLN A 44 -9.15 2.99 6.01
N LEU A 45 -8.12 2.52 6.71
CA LEU A 45 -8.22 1.97 8.07
C LEU A 45 -8.77 3.00 9.08
N MET A 46 -8.55 4.28 8.79
CA MET A 46 -8.98 5.43 9.59
C MET A 46 -9.25 6.61 8.65
N SER A 47 -10.34 7.34 8.90
CA SER A 47 -10.61 8.60 8.16
C SER A 47 -9.57 9.68 8.51
N ASP A 48 -9.42 10.68 7.65
CA ASP A 48 -8.51 11.81 7.89
C ASP A 48 -8.79 12.49 9.25
N ASP A 49 -10.06 12.64 9.61
CA ASP A 49 -10.48 13.19 10.92
C ASP A 49 -10.05 12.30 12.09
N GLU A 50 -10.08 10.99 11.93
CA GLU A 50 -9.67 10.02 12.94
C GLU A 50 -8.14 9.98 13.10
N ILE A 51 -7.40 10.13 12.00
CA ILE A 51 -5.93 10.28 12.00
C ILE A 51 -5.56 11.56 12.73
N ILE A 52 -6.21 12.68 12.39
CA ILE A 52 -5.99 13.98 13.05
C ILE A 52 -6.34 13.89 14.54
N ALA A 53 -7.40 13.16 14.92
CA ALA A 53 -7.77 12.95 16.31
C ALA A 53 -6.74 12.11 17.09
N GLN A 54 -6.18 11.06 16.49
CA GLN A 54 -5.10 10.28 17.12
C GLN A 54 -3.80 11.08 17.24
N VAL A 55 -3.43 11.87 16.23
CA VAL A 55 -2.22 12.72 16.27
C VAL A 55 -2.36 13.86 17.28
N ARG A 56 -3.57 14.43 17.40
CA ARG A 56 -3.86 15.52 18.35
C ARG A 56 -4.09 15.05 19.78
N LYS A 57 -4.34 13.76 20.01
CA LYS A 57 -4.45 13.24 21.37
C LYS A 57 -3.07 13.39 22.03
N PRO A 58 -2.93 14.25 23.06
CA PRO A 58 -1.73 14.20 23.87
C PRO A 58 -1.69 12.82 24.54
N ASN A 59 -0.51 12.20 24.59
CA ASN A 59 -0.28 10.95 25.33
C ASN A 59 -0.73 11.18 26.78
N THR A 60 -1.98 10.87 27.07
CA THR A 60 -2.56 11.09 28.38
C THR A 60 -2.45 9.72 29.02
N ASP A 61 -1.40 9.55 29.83
CA ASP A 61 -1.17 8.34 30.60
C ASP A 61 -2.43 8.06 31.45
N GLY A 62 -3.28 7.13 31.00
CA GLY A 62 -4.32 6.57 31.85
C GLY A 62 -5.70 6.40 31.25
N ASP A 63 -5.83 5.74 30.10
CA ASP A 63 -7.03 4.90 29.90
C ASP A 63 -6.63 3.56 29.30
N LYS A 64 -6.71 2.51 30.11
CA LYS A 64 -6.43 1.12 29.70
C LYS A 64 -7.58 0.62 28.84
N HIS A 65 -7.66 1.08 27.59
CA HIS A 65 -8.50 0.45 26.59
C HIS A 65 -7.62 -0.47 25.74
N ASP A 66 -7.26 -1.64 26.28
CA ASP A 66 -6.51 -2.73 25.64
C ASP A 66 -5.76 -2.29 24.37
N GLU A 67 -4.86 -1.31 24.52
CA GLU A 67 -4.12 -0.73 23.39
C GLU A 67 -3.21 -1.80 22.78
N ASP A 68 -2.89 -2.82 23.59
CA ASP A 68 -2.29 -4.10 23.23
C ASP A 68 -3.05 -4.85 22.12
N GLU A 69 -4.39 -4.91 22.16
CA GLU A 69 -5.20 -5.61 21.16
C GLU A 69 -5.21 -4.82 19.84
N VAL A 70 -5.35 -3.49 19.92
CA VAL A 70 -5.37 -2.62 18.74
C VAL A 70 -3.98 -2.54 18.10
N MET A 71 -2.90 -2.48 18.90
CA MET A 71 -1.53 -2.58 18.41
C MET A 71 -1.24 -3.94 17.81
N LYS A 72 -1.63 -5.05 18.45
CA LYS A 72 -1.52 -6.40 17.86
C LYS A 72 -2.32 -6.54 16.58
N LEU A 73 -3.51 -5.91 16.48
CA LEU A 73 -4.31 -5.91 15.26
C LEU A 73 -3.65 -5.07 14.15
N ARG A 74 -3.08 -3.92 14.51
CA ARG A 74 -2.37 -3.01 13.59
C ARG A 74 -1.07 -3.66 13.10
N GLU A 75 -0.29 -4.28 13.98
CA GLU A 75 0.93 -5.01 13.69
C GLU A 75 0.66 -6.29 12.90
N SER A 76 -0.36 -7.08 13.27
CA SER A 76 -0.73 -8.28 12.52
C SER A 76 -1.25 -7.96 11.12
N LYS A 77 -2.00 -6.86 10.95
CA LYS A 77 -2.41 -6.38 9.63
C LYS A 77 -1.21 -5.83 8.86
N LEU A 78 -0.37 -4.99 9.45
CA LEU A 78 0.87 -4.51 8.82
C LEU A 78 1.74 -5.68 8.38
N LEU A 79 1.94 -6.68 9.22
CA LEU A 79 2.71 -7.87 8.89
C LEU A 79 2.00 -8.68 7.79
N LYS A 80 0.68 -8.88 7.85
CA LYS A 80 -0.08 -9.62 6.83
C LYS A 80 -0.02 -8.97 5.45
N TYR A 81 -0.05 -7.63 5.37
CA TYR A 81 -0.03 -6.90 4.09
C TYR A 81 1.38 -6.52 3.63
N ALA A 82 2.32 -6.29 4.55
CA ALA A 82 3.72 -6.01 4.20
C ALA A 82 4.51 -7.28 3.87
N THR A 83 4.17 -8.45 4.43
CA THR A 83 4.88 -9.70 4.12
C THR A 83 4.80 -10.05 2.63
N PRO A 84 3.63 -10.01 1.95
CA PRO A 84 3.56 -10.19 0.49
C PRO A 84 4.35 -9.13 -0.29
N MET A 85 4.27 -7.85 0.12
CA MET A 85 4.98 -6.76 -0.55
C MET A 85 6.50 -6.90 -0.43
N ILE A 86 7.01 -7.24 0.77
CA ILE A 86 8.43 -7.44 1.03
C ILE A 86 8.92 -8.73 0.37
N TRP A 87 8.12 -9.79 0.31
CA TRP A 87 8.46 -11.02 -0.42
C TRP A 87 8.57 -10.77 -1.92
N ASN A 88 7.67 -9.97 -2.52
CA ASN A 88 7.79 -9.61 -3.93
C ASN A 88 9.03 -8.74 -4.23
N VAL A 89 9.48 -7.93 -3.26
CA VAL A 89 10.67 -7.08 -3.42
C VAL A 89 11.98 -7.82 -3.10
N LEU A 90 11.99 -8.80 -2.19
CA LEU A 90 13.20 -9.50 -1.74
C LEU A 90 13.40 -10.90 -2.35
N LEU A 91 12.42 -11.45 -3.07
CA LEU A 91 12.48 -12.82 -3.61
C LEU A 91 12.28 -12.93 -5.13
N MET A 92 12.30 -11.81 -5.86
CA MET A 92 12.53 -11.81 -7.30
C MET A 92 14.04 -11.98 -7.58
N ASP A 93 14.54 -13.21 -7.38
CA ASP A 93 15.69 -13.72 -8.13
C ASP A 93 15.22 -14.26 -9.49
#